data_AF-A0A553DYW9-F1
#
_entry.id   AF-A0A553DYW9-F1
#
_cell.length_a   1.000
_cell.length_b   1.000
_cell.length_c   1.000
_cell.angle_alpha   90.00
_cell.angle_beta   90.00
_cell.angle_gamma   90.00
#
_symmetry.space_group_name_H-M   'P 1'
#
loop_
_entity.id
_entity.type
_entity.pdbx_description
1 polymer ?
#
loop_
_entity_poly.entity_id
_entity_poly.type
_entity_poly.pdbx_seq_one_letter_code
_entity_poly.pdbx_strand_id
1 'polypeptide(L)'
;MKKTIKLVAVLFVAGIFAVSCNDESDSTEKTNDQAVAPIDNWETTNPTIIASINAEIELKRKTGKLAAAQVYRNFRLETDSQTPADVIALIKKEIDQMYTSGLKTTTLAKMDDVTSIYLASSASRGLYYSNSRVVINDYATYRSVKQSVSGVVVHELTHYYHDRHVSGGFNNSTVIASYNSAKSRRIYPSSAYVLSNNVEYLGTSAEAYFAGTSRDPYNRATVTQKDPQLTAFINANF
;
A
#
# COMPACT_ATOMS: atom_id res chain seq x y z
N MET A 1 -53.68 47.77 -0.92
CA MET A 1 -53.00 48.25 -2.15
C MET A 1 -52.18 49.49 -1.80
N LYS A 2 -50.86 49.35 -1.65
CA LYS A 2 -49.80 50.38 -1.70
C LYS A 2 -48.47 49.67 -1.38
N LYS A 3 -47.65 49.44 -2.40
CA LYS A 3 -46.29 48.89 -2.28
C LYS A 3 -45.34 50.04 -2.00
N THR A 4 -44.49 49.91 -0.98
CA THR A 4 -43.41 50.86 -0.70
C THR A 4 -42.09 50.18 -1.10
N ILE A 5 -41.49 50.63 -2.19
CA ILE A 5 -40.13 50.27 -2.60
C ILE A 5 -39.21 51.33 -2.02
N LYS A 6 -38.19 50.93 -1.25
CA LYS A 6 -37.07 51.81 -0.89
C LYS A 6 -35.78 51.26 -1.50
N LEU A 7 -35.17 52.16 -2.27
CA LEU A 7 -33.91 52.09 -3.00
C LEU A 7 -32.75 51.67 -2.08
N VAL A 8 -31.91 50.72 -2.53
CA VAL A 8 -30.56 50.52 -1.99
C VAL A 8 -29.59 51.09 -3.03
N ALA A 9 -28.82 52.08 -2.64
CA ALA A 9 -27.78 52.69 -3.45
C ALA A 9 -26.54 51.78 -3.46
N VAL A 10 -26.06 51.43 -4.65
CA VAL A 10 -24.78 50.74 -4.87
C VAL A 10 -23.73 51.81 -5.17
N LEU A 11 -22.72 51.94 -4.30
CA LEU A 11 -21.55 52.76 -4.57
C LEU A 11 -20.55 51.95 -5.41
N PHE A 12 -20.26 52.44 -6.62
CA PHE A 12 -19.10 52.04 -7.41
C PHE A 12 -17.91 52.91 -6.99
N VAL A 13 -16.82 52.28 -6.53
CA VAL A 13 -15.53 52.95 -6.38
C VAL A 13 -14.58 52.38 -7.44
N ALA A 14 -14.27 53.20 -8.42
CA ALA A 14 -13.21 52.97 -9.39
C ALA A 14 -11.86 53.31 -8.75
N GLY A 15 -11.02 52.31 -8.54
CA GLY A 15 -9.62 52.47 -8.14
C GLY A 15 -8.70 52.25 -9.33
N ILE A 16 -8.17 53.35 -9.87
CA ILE A 16 -7.05 53.36 -10.81
C ILE A 16 -5.78 53.04 -10.02
N PHE A 17 -5.03 51.99 -10.40
CA PHE A 17 -3.62 51.89 -10.03
C PHE A 17 -2.76 51.59 -11.26
N ALA A 18 -1.75 52.43 -11.40
CA ALA A 18 -0.79 52.49 -12.48
C ALA A 18 0.15 51.27 -12.48
N VAL A 19 0.48 50.82 -13.69
CA VAL A 19 1.57 49.87 -13.95
C VAL A 19 2.90 50.61 -13.82
N SER A 20 3.79 50.12 -12.97
CA SER A 20 5.21 50.46 -12.99
C SER A 20 6.00 49.19 -12.72
N CYS A 21 6.79 48.76 -13.71
CA CYS A 21 7.90 47.83 -13.52
C CYS A 21 9.04 48.56 -12.82
N ASN A 22 9.63 47.93 -11.80
CA ASN A 22 11.07 47.66 -11.77
C ASN A 22 11.44 46.67 -10.66
N ASP A 23 12.17 45.64 -11.10
CA ASP A 23 13.25 44.85 -10.51
C ASP A 23 13.49 44.74 -8.99
N GLU A 24 13.78 43.47 -8.65
CA GLU A 24 14.61 42.95 -7.57
C GLU A 24 14.24 43.30 -6.11
N SER A 25 13.59 42.34 -5.45
CA SER A 25 14.08 41.90 -4.14
C SER A 25 13.74 40.43 -3.87
N ASP A 26 14.82 39.71 -3.62
CA ASP A 26 14.96 38.41 -2.98
C ASP A 26 13.90 38.13 -1.90
N SER A 27 13.08 37.12 -2.14
CA SER A 27 12.50 36.32 -1.07
C SER A 27 12.50 34.86 -1.51
N THR A 28 13.62 34.22 -1.22
CA THR A 28 13.78 32.77 -1.21
C THR A 28 12.82 32.14 -0.19
N GLU A 29 11.57 31.95 -0.59
CA GLU A 29 10.65 31.02 0.07
C GLU A 29 11.16 29.60 -0.26
N LYS A 30 12.04 29.09 0.61
CA LYS A 30 12.43 27.67 0.61
C LYS A 30 11.21 26.85 1.02
N THR A 31 10.36 26.51 0.05
CA THR A 31 9.54 25.32 0.17
C THR A 31 10.51 24.15 0.27
N ASN A 32 10.64 23.60 1.47
CA ASN A 32 11.34 22.35 1.68
C ASN A 32 10.44 21.21 1.19
N ASP A 33 10.06 21.26 -0.09
CA ASP A 33 9.59 20.10 -0.83
C ASP A 33 10.83 19.29 -1.19
N GLN A 34 11.37 18.59 -0.20
CA GLN A 34 12.02 17.34 -0.51
C GLN A 34 10.92 16.40 -0.98
N ALA A 35 10.66 16.44 -2.29
CA ALA A 35 9.96 15.38 -2.98
C ALA A 35 10.70 14.07 -2.65
N VAL A 36 10.17 13.33 -1.67
CA VAL A 36 10.56 11.96 -1.44
C VAL A 36 10.22 11.23 -2.74
N ALA A 37 11.25 10.72 -3.42
CA ALA A 37 11.08 9.96 -4.64
C ALA A 37 9.96 8.91 -4.44
N PRO A 38 9.08 8.66 -5.42
CA PRO A 38 7.96 7.75 -5.25
C PRO A 38 8.47 6.41 -4.72
N ILE A 39 7.94 6.00 -3.57
CA ILE A 39 8.24 4.72 -2.92
C ILE A 39 7.44 3.64 -3.68
N ASP A 40 7.58 3.58 -5.00
CA ASP A 40 6.73 2.78 -5.89
C ASP A 40 7.44 1.52 -6.41
N ASN A 41 8.65 1.21 -5.91
CA ASN A 41 9.43 0.04 -6.33
C ASN A 41 10.08 -0.71 -5.15
N TRP A 42 9.35 -0.83 -4.04
CA TRP A 42 9.82 -1.57 -2.87
C TRP A 42 9.62 -3.09 -3.00
N GLU A 43 8.65 -3.51 -3.80
CA GLU A 43 8.44 -4.91 -4.14
C GLU A 43 9.39 -5.37 -5.23
N THR A 44 9.74 -6.66 -5.21
CA THR A 44 10.43 -7.30 -6.33
C THR A 44 9.47 -8.19 -7.06
N THR A 45 9.20 -7.88 -8.32
CA THR A 45 8.43 -8.73 -9.24
C THR A 45 9.33 -9.52 -10.19
N ASN A 46 10.65 -9.34 -10.08
CA ASN A 46 11.62 -10.01 -10.95
C ASN A 46 11.73 -11.50 -10.55
N PRO A 47 11.31 -12.44 -11.41
CA PRO A 47 11.26 -13.86 -11.06
C PRO A 47 12.64 -14.45 -10.76
N THR A 48 13.71 -13.93 -11.38
CA THR A 48 15.09 -14.36 -11.12
C THR A 48 15.54 -13.93 -9.73
N ILE A 49 15.22 -12.71 -9.30
CA ILE A 49 15.52 -12.22 -7.95
C ILE A 49 14.72 -13.02 -6.92
N ILE A 50 13.41 -13.20 -7.14
CA ILE A 50 12.54 -13.99 -6.26
C ILE A 50 13.07 -15.42 -6.11
N ALA A 51 13.44 -16.08 -7.22
CA ALA A 51 13.98 -17.43 -7.19
C ALA A 51 15.30 -17.51 -6.39
N SER A 52 16.19 -16.52 -6.56
CA SER A 52 17.44 -16.43 -5.81
C SER A 52 17.20 -16.27 -4.31
N ILE A 53 16.32 -15.36 -3.91
CA ILE A 53 15.99 -15.14 -2.50
C ILE A 53 15.34 -16.40 -1.92
N ASN A 54 14.39 -17.02 -2.62
CA ASN A 54 13.75 -18.24 -2.15
C ASN A 54 14.76 -19.38 -1.94
N ALA A 55 15.73 -19.57 -2.86
CA ALA A 55 16.79 -20.56 -2.70
C ALA A 55 17.67 -20.28 -1.47
N GLU A 56 17.96 -19.00 -1.19
CA GLU A 56 18.69 -18.59 0.01
C GLU A 56 17.91 -18.89 1.30
N ILE A 57 16.59 -18.65 1.32
CA ILE A 57 15.75 -18.96 2.47
C ILE A 57 15.81 -20.47 2.77
N GLU A 58 15.64 -21.31 1.75
CA GLU A 58 15.67 -22.76 1.95
C GLU A 58 17.07 -23.25 2.38
N LEU A 59 18.14 -22.62 1.90
CA LEU A 59 19.51 -22.90 2.37
C LEU A 59 19.68 -22.51 3.85
N LYS A 60 19.21 -21.32 4.27
CA LYS A 60 19.29 -20.88 5.68
C LYS A 60 18.50 -21.81 6.60
N ARG A 61 17.33 -22.30 6.18
CA ARG A 61 16.56 -23.32 6.89
C ARG A 61 17.33 -24.63 7.04
N LYS A 62 17.83 -25.18 5.92
CA LYS A 62 18.55 -26.46 5.90
C LYS A 62 19.83 -26.41 6.74
N THR A 63 20.49 -25.26 6.80
CA THR A 63 21.75 -25.07 7.54
C THR A 63 21.55 -24.62 8.98
N GLY A 64 20.32 -24.47 9.47
CA GLY A 64 20.04 -24.03 10.83
C GLY A 64 20.47 -22.58 11.12
N LYS A 65 20.60 -21.76 10.08
CA LYS A 65 20.97 -20.33 10.20
C LYS A 65 19.78 -19.43 10.51
N LEU A 66 18.55 -19.95 10.40
CA LEU A 66 17.39 -19.29 10.97
C LEU A 66 17.32 -19.60 12.47
N ALA A 67 17.00 -18.58 13.25
CA ALA A 67 16.64 -18.75 14.64
C ALA A 67 15.39 -19.64 14.76
N ALA A 68 15.17 -20.19 15.96
CA ALA A 68 13.89 -20.81 16.27
C ALA A 68 12.77 -19.83 15.96
N ALA A 69 11.84 -20.23 15.10
CA ALA A 69 10.79 -19.33 14.66
C ALA A 69 9.96 -18.86 15.85
N GLN A 70 9.75 -17.56 15.93
CA GLN A 70 8.87 -16.98 16.93
C GLN A 70 7.45 -17.09 16.42
N VAL A 71 6.54 -17.56 17.26
CA VAL A 71 5.11 -17.51 16.95
C VAL A 71 4.55 -16.21 17.50
N TYR A 72 3.86 -15.45 16.66
CA TYR A 72 3.12 -14.26 17.08
C TYR A 72 1.71 -14.32 16.52
N ARG A 73 0.73 -14.42 17.43
CA ARG A 73 -0.63 -14.85 17.10
C ARG A 73 -0.57 -16.18 16.33
N ASN A 74 -1.11 -16.25 15.12
CA ASN A 74 -1.07 -17.45 14.30
C ASN A 74 0.09 -17.44 13.27
N PHE A 75 0.94 -16.41 13.27
CA PHE A 75 2.03 -16.29 12.30
C PHE A 75 3.33 -16.87 12.85
N ARG A 76 3.97 -17.71 12.03
CA ARG A 76 5.35 -18.13 12.21
C ARG A 76 6.29 -17.06 11.65
N LEU A 77 6.96 -16.33 12.53
CA LEU A 77 8.00 -15.35 12.18
C LEU A 77 9.36 -16.05 12.11
N GLU A 78 9.92 -16.12 10.91
CA GLU A 78 11.24 -16.70 10.67
C GLU A 78 12.29 -15.60 10.63
N THR A 79 13.19 -15.61 11.62
CA THR A 79 14.24 -14.61 11.78
C THR A 79 15.62 -15.28 11.73
N ASP A 80 16.68 -14.51 11.55
CA ASP A 80 18.07 -14.93 11.75
C ASP A 80 18.74 -14.12 12.87
N SER A 81 20.02 -14.39 13.15
CA SER A 81 20.77 -13.69 14.19
C SER A 81 21.00 -12.21 13.92
N GLN A 82 20.75 -11.75 12.68
CA GLN A 82 20.93 -10.36 12.26
C GLN A 82 19.60 -9.61 12.19
N THR A 83 18.47 -10.26 12.50
CA THR A 83 17.15 -9.64 12.39
C THR A 83 16.96 -8.59 13.49
N PRO A 84 16.78 -7.30 13.13
CA PRO A 84 16.67 -6.23 14.12
C PRO A 84 15.37 -6.33 14.94
N ALA A 85 15.45 -6.06 16.24
CA ALA A 85 14.29 -6.12 17.14
C ALA A 85 13.17 -5.15 16.74
N ASP A 86 13.51 -3.98 16.19
CA ASP A 86 12.55 -3.00 15.72
C ASP A 86 11.78 -3.48 14.47
N VAL A 87 12.41 -4.23 13.56
CA VAL A 87 11.73 -4.84 12.41
C VAL A 87 10.69 -5.87 12.87
N ILE A 88 11.05 -6.69 13.86
CA ILE A 88 10.12 -7.64 14.48
C ILE A 88 8.95 -6.88 15.11
N ALA A 89 9.21 -5.80 15.84
CA ALA A 89 8.17 -4.98 16.46
C ALA A 89 7.22 -4.34 15.42
N LEU A 90 7.77 -3.83 14.30
CA LEU A 90 6.99 -3.27 13.20
C LEU A 90 6.07 -4.31 12.57
N ILE A 91 6.55 -5.52 12.30
CA ILE A 91 5.73 -6.61 11.75
C ILE A 91 4.63 -7.01 12.71
N LYS A 92 4.93 -7.16 14.01
CA LYS A 92 3.92 -7.44 15.04
C LYS A 92 2.81 -6.38 15.05
N LYS A 93 3.18 -5.10 14.93
CA LYS A 93 2.23 -3.99 14.83
C LYS A 93 1.34 -4.08 13.58
N GLU A 94 1.88 -4.42 12.42
CA GLU A 94 1.06 -4.59 11.21
C GLU A 94 0.14 -5.82 11.29
N ILE A 95 0.60 -6.90 11.90
CA ILE A 95 -0.24 -8.06 12.20
C ILE A 95 -1.41 -7.62 13.10
N ASP A 96 -1.14 -6.89 14.19
CA ASP A 96 -2.19 -6.35 15.06
C ASP A 96 -3.17 -5.42 14.31
N GLN A 97 -2.64 -4.57 13.42
CA GLN A 97 -3.46 -3.72 12.56
C GLN A 97 -4.37 -4.55 11.64
N MET A 98 -3.87 -5.64 11.07
CA MET A 98 -4.68 -6.56 10.26
C MET A 98 -5.87 -7.11 11.05
N TYR A 99 -5.64 -7.61 12.28
CA TYR A 99 -6.71 -8.14 13.13
C TYR A 99 -7.74 -7.09 13.57
N THR A 100 -7.41 -5.80 13.51
CA THR A 100 -8.30 -4.69 13.89
C THR A 100 -8.88 -3.91 12.69
N SER A 101 -8.52 -4.31 11.46
CA SER A 101 -8.86 -3.60 10.22
C SER A 101 -10.33 -3.70 9.75
N GLY A 102 -11.07 -4.65 10.32
CA GLY A 102 -12.43 -5.00 9.88
C GLY A 102 -12.49 -6.05 8.77
N LEU A 103 -11.39 -6.74 8.46
CA LEU A 103 -11.42 -8.00 7.71
C LEU A 103 -12.36 -9.01 8.38
N LYS A 104 -13.07 -9.82 7.58
CA LYS A 104 -13.91 -10.89 8.13
C LYS A 104 -13.05 -11.90 8.87
N THR A 105 -13.60 -12.48 9.93
CA THR A 105 -12.93 -13.53 10.71
C THR A 105 -12.54 -14.73 9.85
N THR A 106 -13.36 -15.10 8.86
CA THR A 106 -13.05 -16.16 7.88
C THR A 106 -11.88 -15.80 6.95
N THR A 107 -11.72 -14.52 6.63
CA THR A 107 -10.61 -14.03 5.80
C THR A 107 -9.32 -14.03 6.60
N LEU A 108 -9.38 -13.53 7.85
CA LEU A 108 -8.25 -13.59 8.79
C LEU A 108 -7.77 -15.03 9.00
N ALA A 109 -8.70 -15.97 9.25
CA ALA A 109 -8.34 -17.38 9.44
C ALA A 109 -7.63 -17.98 8.21
N LYS A 110 -8.04 -17.60 7.01
CA LYS A 110 -7.36 -18.03 5.78
C LYS A 110 -5.99 -17.37 5.65
N MET A 111 -5.86 -16.06 5.92
CA MET A 111 -4.56 -15.37 5.89
C MET A 111 -3.57 -15.92 6.92
N ASP A 112 -4.08 -16.42 8.05
CA ASP A 112 -3.29 -17.11 9.08
C ASP A 112 -2.65 -18.43 8.57
N ASP A 113 -3.19 -19.04 7.50
CA ASP A 113 -2.64 -20.25 6.89
C ASP A 113 -1.34 -20.00 6.07
N VAL A 114 -0.88 -18.75 5.99
CA VAL A 114 0.43 -18.44 5.39
C VAL A 114 1.52 -19.23 6.13
N THR A 115 2.42 -19.85 5.37
CA THR A 115 3.44 -20.76 5.94
C THR A 115 4.37 -20.04 6.93
N SER A 116 4.74 -18.80 6.61
CA SER A 116 5.59 -17.98 7.46
C SER A 116 5.64 -16.53 6.98
N ILE A 117 6.03 -15.63 7.86
CA ILE A 117 6.59 -14.33 7.51
C ILE A 117 8.10 -14.41 7.73
N TYR A 118 8.86 -14.34 6.65
CA TYR A 118 10.32 -14.42 6.67
C TYR A 118 10.92 -13.02 6.78
N LEU A 119 11.74 -12.83 7.81
CA LEU A 119 12.37 -11.58 8.21
C LEU A 119 13.89 -11.83 8.32
N ALA A 120 14.59 -11.98 7.21
CA ALA A 120 16.02 -12.23 7.24
C ALA A 120 16.69 -11.68 5.98
N SER A 121 17.33 -10.52 6.09
CA SER A 121 17.85 -9.79 4.95
C SER A 121 18.99 -10.52 4.22
N SER A 122 19.05 -10.29 2.92
CA SER A 122 20.20 -10.59 2.07
C SER A 122 20.57 -9.36 1.23
N ALA A 123 21.61 -9.46 0.39
CA ALA A 123 22.04 -8.34 -0.46
C ALA A 123 20.99 -7.93 -1.51
N SER A 124 19.94 -8.75 -1.71
CA SER A 124 18.89 -8.49 -2.71
C SER A 124 17.67 -7.83 -2.07
N ARG A 125 17.08 -6.85 -2.75
CA ARG A 125 15.86 -6.17 -2.29
C ARG A 125 14.64 -7.07 -2.52
N GLY A 126 13.69 -7.06 -1.60
CA GLY A 126 12.41 -7.72 -1.83
C GLY A 126 11.53 -7.73 -0.59
N LEU A 127 10.41 -7.03 -0.69
CA LEU A 127 9.21 -7.31 0.08
C LEU A 127 8.21 -7.91 -0.91
N TYR A 128 7.72 -9.12 -0.66
CA TYR A 128 6.82 -9.79 -1.59
C TYR A 128 6.18 -11.03 -0.97
N TYR A 129 5.09 -11.47 -1.59
CA TYR A 129 4.51 -12.80 -1.40
C TYR A 129 5.06 -13.81 -2.42
N SER A 130 5.50 -14.98 -1.96
CA SER A 130 5.85 -16.12 -2.82
C SER A 130 5.79 -17.44 -2.05
N ASN A 131 5.43 -18.54 -2.71
CA ASN A 131 5.47 -19.88 -2.12
C ASN A 131 4.79 -19.99 -0.73
N SER A 132 3.58 -19.43 -0.60
CA SER A 132 2.83 -19.40 0.67
C SER A 132 3.51 -18.60 1.78
N ARG A 133 4.38 -17.65 1.46
CA ARG A 133 5.22 -16.93 2.43
C ARG A 133 5.26 -15.45 2.10
N VAL A 134 5.17 -14.62 3.14
CA VAL A 134 5.53 -13.21 3.05
C VAL A 134 7.02 -13.07 3.31
N VAL A 135 7.75 -12.38 2.46
CA VAL A 135 9.19 -12.19 2.52
C VAL A 135 9.50 -10.73 2.75
N ILE A 136 10.29 -10.42 3.78
CA ILE A 136 10.82 -9.09 4.10
C ILE A 136 12.35 -9.22 4.13
N ASN A 137 12.99 -9.02 2.97
CA ASN A 137 14.42 -9.27 2.77
C ASN A 137 15.29 -8.00 2.77
N ASP A 138 14.69 -6.83 2.95
CA ASP A 138 15.38 -5.54 2.98
C ASP A 138 14.80 -4.66 4.09
N TYR A 139 15.51 -4.60 5.22
CA TYR A 139 15.06 -3.85 6.39
C TYR A 139 15.09 -2.34 6.17
N ALA A 140 16.02 -1.83 5.37
CA ALA A 140 16.11 -0.40 5.11
C ALA A 140 14.91 0.05 4.26
N THR A 141 14.62 -0.70 3.20
CA THR A 141 13.41 -0.50 2.40
C THR A 141 12.16 -0.67 3.25
N TYR A 142 12.06 -1.75 4.05
CA TYR A 142 10.90 -1.96 4.91
C TYR A 142 10.68 -0.79 5.87
N ARG A 143 11.72 -0.29 6.55
CA ARG A 143 11.60 0.88 7.43
C ARG A 143 11.17 2.14 6.68
N SER A 144 11.75 2.39 5.50
CA SER A 144 11.39 3.54 4.68
C SER A 144 9.94 3.47 4.21
N VAL A 145 9.50 2.31 3.73
CA VAL A 145 8.12 2.04 3.35
C VAL A 145 7.22 2.17 4.57
N LYS A 146 7.59 1.69 5.76
CA LYS A 146 6.79 1.80 6.98
C LYS A 146 6.52 3.24 7.43
N GLN A 147 7.36 4.20 7.04
CA GLN A 147 7.13 5.61 7.34
C GLN A 147 6.02 6.23 6.48
N SER A 148 5.73 5.65 5.32
CA SER A 148 4.78 6.15 4.32
C SER A 148 3.56 5.23 4.14
N VAL A 149 3.79 3.93 4.12
CA VAL A 149 2.82 2.85 3.94
C VAL A 149 2.58 2.11 5.25
N SER A 150 1.35 2.18 5.77
CA SER A 150 1.00 1.54 7.04
C SER A 150 0.73 0.04 6.96
N GLY A 151 0.57 -0.56 5.77
CA GLY A 151 0.00 -1.92 5.66
C GLY A 151 0.75 -2.90 4.76
N VAL A 152 2.08 -3.00 4.83
CA VAL A 152 2.85 -3.94 3.98
C VAL A 152 2.42 -5.39 4.22
N VAL A 153 2.29 -5.85 5.46
CA VAL A 153 1.82 -7.21 5.78
C VAL A 153 0.39 -7.43 5.25
N VAL A 154 -0.49 -6.44 5.36
CA VAL A 154 -1.87 -6.55 4.82
C VAL A 154 -1.84 -6.67 3.29
N HIS A 155 -0.95 -5.91 2.64
CA HIS A 155 -0.73 -5.97 1.21
C HIS A 155 -0.28 -7.37 0.78
N GLU A 156 0.79 -7.89 1.38
CA GLU A 156 1.35 -9.18 0.99
C GLU A 156 0.44 -10.37 1.35
N LEU A 157 -0.28 -10.29 2.47
CA LEU A 157 -1.30 -11.28 2.81
C LEU A 157 -2.52 -11.19 1.90
N THR A 158 -2.82 -10.03 1.33
CA THR A 158 -3.81 -9.91 0.26
C THR A 158 -3.37 -10.67 -0.99
N HIS A 159 -2.09 -10.59 -1.37
CA HIS A 159 -1.57 -11.40 -2.48
C HIS A 159 -1.66 -12.89 -2.21
N TYR A 160 -1.30 -13.33 -1.01
CA TYR A 160 -1.50 -14.72 -0.58
C TYR A 160 -2.96 -15.15 -0.67
N TYR A 161 -3.88 -14.34 -0.13
CA TYR A 161 -5.31 -14.64 -0.17
C TYR A 161 -5.85 -14.67 -1.59
N HIS A 162 -5.43 -13.74 -2.43
CA HIS A 162 -5.79 -13.67 -3.84
C HIS A 162 -5.33 -14.91 -4.61
N ASP A 163 -4.10 -15.37 -4.39
CA ASP A 163 -3.56 -16.58 -5.00
C ASP A 163 -4.33 -17.84 -4.59
N ARG A 164 -4.64 -17.98 -3.28
CA ARG A 164 -5.07 -19.27 -2.71
C ARG A 164 -6.56 -19.41 -2.46
N HIS A 165 -7.26 -18.32 -2.26
CA HIS A 165 -8.62 -18.35 -1.71
C HIS A 165 -9.63 -17.57 -2.54
N VAL A 166 -9.19 -16.68 -3.42
CA VAL A 166 -10.05 -16.07 -4.44
C VAL A 166 -10.14 -17.04 -5.62
N SER A 167 -11.36 -17.34 -6.06
CA SER A 167 -11.59 -18.24 -7.20
C SER A 167 -10.87 -17.72 -8.46
N GLY A 168 -10.07 -18.57 -9.10
CA GLY A 168 -9.24 -18.19 -10.25
C GLY A 168 -7.88 -17.60 -9.89
N GLY A 169 -7.55 -17.44 -8.61
CA GLY A 169 -6.25 -16.93 -8.18
C GLY A 169 -5.97 -15.54 -8.75
N PHE A 170 -4.71 -15.27 -9.09
CA PHE A 170 -4.29 -14.08 -9.84
C PHE A 170 -4.93 -13.92 -11.23
N ASN A 171 -5.60 -14.95 -11.74
CA ASN A 171 -6.36 -14.93 -12.99
C ASN A 171 -7.88 -14.70 -12.76
N ASN A 172 -8.28 -14.21 -11.58
CA ASN A 172 -9.68 -13.90 -11.31
C ASN A 172 -10.22 -12.89 -12.34
N SER A 173 -11.23 -13.32 -13.10
CA SER A 173 -11.79 -12.52 -14.21
C SER A 173 -12.46 -11.23 -13.74
N THR A 174 -13.06 -11.22 -12.54
CA THR A 174 -13.68 -10.02 -11.96
C THR A 174 -12.63 -8.96 -11.60
N VAL A 175 -11.50 -9.36 -11.01
CA VAL A 175 -10.39 -8.45 -10.69
C VAL A 175 -9.77 -7.89 -11.97
N ILE A 176 -9.51 -8.74 -12.97
CA ILE A 176 -8.96 -8.32 -14.27
C ILE A 176 -9.90 -7.33 -14.97
N ALA A 177 -11.20 -7.60 -15.00
CA ALA A 177 -12.19 -6.70 -15.58
C ALA A 177 -12.25 -5.35 -14.84
N SER A 178 -12.21 -5.37 -13.52
CA SER A 178 -12.21 -4.16 -12.68
C SER A 178 -10.95 -3.32 -12.90
N TYR A 179 -9.77 -3.95 -12.96
CA TYR A 179 -8.51 -3.29 -13.30
C TYR A 179 -8.54 -2.61 -14.68
N ASN A 180 -9.01 -3.32 -15.71
CA ASN A 180 -9.13 -2.76 -17.06
C ASN A 180 -10.15 -1.60 -17.12
N SER A 181 -11.26 -1.71 -16.37
CA SER A 181 -12.25 -0.64 -16.20
C SER A 181 -11.64 0.59 -15.52
N ALA A 182 -10.90 0.41 -14.41
CA ALA A 182 -10.22 1.48 -13.70
C ALA A 182 -9.23 2.24 -14.60
N LYS A 183 -8.45 1.52 -15.41
CA LYS A 183 -7.52 2.11 -16.40
C LYS A 183 -8.25 2.89 -17.49
N SER A 184 -9.28 2.30 -18.11
CA SER A 184 -10.01 2.95 -19.20
C SER A 184 -10.74 4.22 -18.74
N ARG A 185 -11.27 4.20 -17.51
CA ARG A 185 -11.96 5.34 -16.88
C ARG A 185 -11.01 6.34 -16.23
N ARG A 186 -9.71 6.03 -16.14
CA ARG A 186 -8.66 6.88 -15.54
C ARG A 186 -8.99 7.35 -14.12
N ILE A 187 -9.54 6.45 -13.29
CA ILE A 187 -9.92 6.80 -11.91
C ILE A 187 -8.71 6.99 -10.98
N TYR A 188 -7.56 6.43 -11.37
CA TYR A 188 -6.25 6.67 -10.75
C TYR A 188 -5.28 7.24 -11.80
N PRO A 189 -4.25 8.01 -11.38
CA PRO A 189 -3.17 8.41 -12.28
C PRO A 189 -2.54 7.20 -12.96
N SER A 190 -2.18 7.31 -14.24
CA SER A 190 -1.63 6.18 -15.00
C SER A 190 -0.29 5.65 -14.47
N SER A 191 0.44 6.48 -13.73
CA SER A 191 1.69 6.13 -13.05
C SER A 191 1.49 5.60 -11.63
N ALA A 192 0.26 5.60 -11.10
CA ALA A 192 0.02 5.15 -9.73
C ALA A 192 0.31 3.66 -9.58
N TYR A 193 0.93 3.29 -8.47
CA TYR A 193 1.33 1.91 -8.18
C TYR A 193 0.17 0.90 -8.26
N VAL A 194 -1.03 1.30 -7.80
CA VAL A 194 -2.28 0.52 -7.90
C VAL A 194 -2.66 0.16 -9.35
N LEU A 195 -2.08 0.80 -10.37
CA LEU A 195 -2.31 0.49 -11.78
C LEU A 195 -1.13 -0.21 -12.47
N SER A 196 -0.12 -0.67 -11.71
CA SER A 196 1.05 -1.36 -12.27
C SER A 196 0.70 -2.70 -12.91
N ASN A 197 -0.15 -3.50 -12.26
CA ASN A 197 -0.76 -4.71 -12.81
C ASN A 197 -2.06 -5.07 -12.05
N ASN A 198 -2.77 -6.11 -12.47
CA ASN A 198 -4.04 -6.52 -11.85
C ASN A 198 -3.90 -7.13 -10.44
N VAL A 199 -2.73 -7.67 -10.11
CA VAL A 199 -2.42 -8.22 -8.78
C VAL A 199 -2.22 -7.06 -7.80
N GLU A 200 -1.38 -6.08 -8.14
CA GLU A 200 -1.19 -4.86 -7.34
C GLU A 200 -2.43 -3.99 -7.22
N TYR A 201 -3.27 -4.01 -8.24
CA TYR A 201 -4.56 -3.32 -8.20
C TYR A 201 -5.44 -3.81 -7.06
N LEU A 202 -5.53 -5.13 -6.84
CA LEU A 202 -6.25 -5.67 -5.68
C LEU A 202 -5.46 -5.45 -4.39
N GLY A 203 -4.16 -5.77 -4.37
CA GLY A 203 -3.29 -5.66 -3.19
C GLY A 203 -3.29 -4.25 -2.59
N THR A 204 -2.98 -3.26 -3.40
CA THR A 204 -2.91 -1.84 -2.99
C THR A 204 -4.29 -1.29 -2.60
N SER A 205 -5.35 -1.70 -3.29
CA SER A 205 -6.70 -1.26 -2.94
C SER A 205 -7.19 -1.86 -1.63
N ALA A 206 -6.91 -3.15 -1.36
CA ALA A 206 -7.23 -3.79 -0.10
C ALA A 206 -6.40 -3.21 1.06
N GLU A 207 -5.11 -2.97 0.84
CA GLU A 207 -4.23 -2.25 1.77
C GLU A 207 -4.83 -0.90 2.15
N ALA A 208 -5.21 -0.07 1.18
CA ALA A 208 -5.88 1.19 1.44
C ALA A 208 -7.23 1.02 2.16
N TYR A 209 -7.99 -0.02 1.82
CA TYR A 209 -9.32 -0.29 2.39
C TYR A 209 -9.26 -0.70 3.88
N PHE A 210 -8.27 -1.51 4.26
CA PHE A 210 -8.17 -2.13 5.57
C PHE A 210 -7.14 -1.47 6.49
N ALA A 211 -6.03 -0.99 5.92
CA ALA A 211 -4.91 -0.43 6.69
C ALA A 211 -4.66 1.06 6.43
N GLY A 212 -5.12 1.59 5.29
CA GLY A 212 -4.73 2.92 4.83
C GLY A 212 -3.26 2.96 4.39
N THR A 213 -2.92 3.97 3.59
CA THR A 213 -1.59 4.10 2.97
C THR A 213 -1.36 5.55 2.45
N SER A 214 -0.12 5.92 2.15
CA SER A 214 0.22 7.24 1.60
C SER A 214 0.24 7.32 0.06
N ARG A 215 -0.14 6.24 -0.63
CA ARG A 215 -0.21 6.16 -2.10
C ARG A 215 -1.64 5.96 -2.56
N ASP A 216 -2.01 6.33 -3.78
CA ASP A 216 -3.35 6.04 -4.32
C ASP A 216 -3.68 4.55 -4.12
N PRO A 217 -4.87 4.20 -3.61
CA PRO A 217 -6.03 5.06 -3.33
C PRO A 217 -6.08 5.65 -1.91
N TYR A 218 -5.03 5.57 -1.11
CA TYR A 218 -4.84 6.16 0.23
C TYR A 218 -5.68 5.53 1.35
N ASN A 219 -6.99 5.41 1.17
CA ASN A 219 -7.88 4.94 2.23
C ASN A 219 -9.18 4.34 1.68
N ARG A 220 -9.94 3.69 2.58
CA ARG A 220 -11.26 3.11 2.33
C ARG A 220 -12.24 4.05 1.62
N ALA A 221 -12.31 5.31 2.04
CA ALA A 221 -13.28 6.26 1.49
C ALA A 221 -12.99 6.55 0.01
N THR A 222 -11.72 6.76 -0.34
CA THR A 222 -11.29 6.97 -1.72
C THR A 222 -11.53 5.73 -2.59
N VAL A 223 -11.22 4.51 -2.10
CA VAL A 223 -11.52 3.26 -2.82
C VAL A 223 -13.02 3.17 -3.11
N THR A 224 -13.85 3.41 -2.09
CA THR A 224 -15.31 3.35 -2.17
C THR A 224 -15.87 4.36 -3.17
N GLN A 225 -15.32 5.57 -3.20
CA GLN A 225 -15.77 6.65 -4.08
C GLN A 225 -15.33 6.44 -5.54
N LYS A 226 -14.03 6.17 -5.76
CA LYS A 226 -13.46 6.08 -7.10
C LYS A 226 -13.76 4.75 -7.77
N ASP A 227 -13.82 3.67 -6.99
CA ASP A 227 -13.92 2.29 -7.46
C ASP A 227 -14.98 1.46 -6.71
N PRO A 228 -16.28 1.78 -6.90
CA PRO A 228 -17.36 1.07 -6.22
C PRO A 228 -17.45 -0.41 -6.65
N GLN A 229 -16.99 -0.77 -7.85
CA GLN A 229 -16.98 -2.15 -8.33
C GLN A 229 -15.96 -3.00 -7.56
N LEU A 230 -14.73 -2.52 -7.44
CA LEU A 230 -13.72 -3.20 -6.63
C LEU A 230 -14.10 -3.20 -5.15
N THR A 231 -14.71 -2.13 -4.65
CA THR A 231 -15.22 -2.08 -3.27
C THR A 231 -16.24 -3.18 -2.99
N ALA A 232 -17.18 -3.41 -3.90
CA ALA A 232 -18.15 -4.50 -3.77
C ALA A 232 -17.44 -5.87 -3.77
N PHE A 233 -16.42 -6.05 -4.61
CA PHE A 233 -15.61 -7.26 -4.63
C PHE A 233 -14.87 -7.48 -3.31
N ILE A 234 -14.21 -6.45 -2.76
CA ILE A 234 -13.52 -6.51 -1.46
C ILE A 234 -14.51 -6.89 -0.36
N ASN A 235 -15.64 -6.18 -0.26
CA ASN A 235 -16.67 -6.46 0.74
C ASN A 235 -17.27 -7.86 0.65
N ALA A 236 -17.33 -8.45 -0.55
CA ALA A 236 -17.81 -9.82 -0.72
C ALA A 236 -16.76 -10.86 -0.30
N ASN A 237 -15.49 -10.63 -0.63
CA ASN A 237 -14.45 -11.67 -0.58
C ASN A 237 -13.49 -11.58 0.61
N PHE A 238 -13.37 -10.41 1.24
CA PHE A 238 -12.48 -10.12 2.38
C PHE A 238 -13.28 -9.79 3.63
#